data_AF-A0A1C6UFZ3-F1
#
_entry.id   AF-A0A1C6UFZ3-F1
#
_cell.length_a   1.000
_cell.length_b   1.000
_cell.length_c   1.000
_cell.angle_alpha   90.00
_cell.angle_beta   90.00
_cell.angle_gamma   90.00
#
_symmetry.space_group_name_H-M   'P 1'
#
loop_
_entity.id
_entity.type
_entity.pdbx_description
1 polymer ?
#
loop_
_entity_poly.entity_id
_entity_poly.type
_entity_poly.pdbx_seq_one_letter_code
_entity_poly.pdbx_strand_id
1 'polypeptide(L)'
;MSHGEDTFAARPDTTSRPTFDTGLRGYDKRQVDRHVEQLTSQLSTLTADRDRAHGKLRELTVELNQVHSQLTELHQRPVQVDRATFRDLGPMVDQILALAEKQAAAITDTASRRADELRTEAEKTLVEARERAESTLRELTEQATARREEHDRAHEERRKAAQAELTEIRKTGDRLLSESQAAHERAQQEAKRIEEQTAQHVEQVRAEAEAFTTAARNQIQQEMQTARTQAQQELAQWQAGVERETNERRATAEQDITEQHAAAEREVAAQRAAAEQEIGTLITEAQQYAAKVRQHADEQAATGQQQLTLVQQGIRERRQALTQLQTELDAAQQQLARVRAEQATAEREITQSQQRLGELRQEIGVEVERLEKARQASESVERHAKEVRSRVQREAKRVADLAAAAVMAAAAGGGETAEYPMVGRPGAERPAPRHAERPAEQAEKPATTNA
;
A
#
# COMPACT_ATOMS: atom_id res chain seq x y z
N MET A 1 74.47 -111.17 46.81
CA MET A 1 73.09 -110.84 46.37
C MET A 1 72.61 -109.67 47.20
N SER A 2 71.88 -108.72 46.59
CA SER A 2 71.54 -107.39 47.16
C SER A 2 72.80 -106.50 47.35
N HIS A 3 72.86 -105.23 46.92
CA HIS A 3 71.88 -104.32 46.30
C HIS A 3 72.57 -103.38 45.27
N GLY A 4 71.81 -102.76 44.37
CA GLY A 4 72.16 -101.42 43.84
C GLY A 4 72.37 -101.24 42.34
N GLU A 5 72.24 -102.29 41.52
CA GLU A 5 72.42 -102.18 40.06
C GLU A 5 71.21 -101.47 39.38
N ASP A 6 71.52 -100.68 38.36
CA ASP A 6 70.62 -100.12 37.32
C ASP A 6 69.41 -99.24 37.73
N THR A 7 69.63 -98.24 38.60
CA THR A 7 68.74 -97.04 38.64
C THR A 7 69.12 -95.95 37.61
N PHE A 8 70.35 -95.99 37.09
CA PHE A 8 70.85 -95.10 36.03
C PHE A 8 71.41 -95.91 34.84
N ALA A 9 70.61 -96.84 34.33
CA ALA A 9 70.85 -97.42 33.01
C ALA A 9 70.99 -96.29 31.97
N ALA A 10 72.08 -96.31 31.20
CA ALA A 10 72.38 -95.25 30.23
C ALA A 10 71.31 -95.21 29.14
N ARG A 11 70.42 -94.22 29.22
CA ARG A 11 69.31 -94.04 28.27
C ARG A 11 69.90 -93.61 26.92
N PRO A 12 69.82 -94.43 25.87
CA PRO A 12 70.53 -94.15 24.62
C PRO A 12 69.97 -92.92 23.92
N ASP A 13 70.88 -92.04 23.51
CA ASP A 13 70.74 -90.84 22.67
C ASP A 13 69.33 -90.43 22.23
N THR A 14 68.58 -89.80 23.14
CA THR A 14 67.46 -88.94 22.75
C THR A 14 68.00 -87.65 22.17
N THR A 15 68.37 -87.67 20.88
CA THR A 15 68.94 -86.53 20.13
C THR A 15 68.01 -85.31 19.97
N SER A 16 66.77 -85.41 20.46
CA SER A 16 65.88 -84.26 20.63
C SER A 16 66.26 -83.43 21.85
N ARG A 17 66.83 -82.24 21.62
CA ARG A 17 67.03 -81.17 22.61
C ARG A 17 65.72 -80.95 23.40
N PRO A 18 65.72 -81.05 24.75
CA PRO A 18 64.50 -80.89 25.53
C PRO A 18 63.89 -79.50 25.28
N THR A 19 62.62 -79.48 24.90
CA THR A 19 61.89 -78.25 24.61
C THR A 19 61.04 -77.89 25.82
N PHE A 20 61.17 -76.65 26.29
CA PHE A 20 60.45 -76.11 27.44
C PHE A 20 59.34 -75.17 26.97
N ASP A 21 58.18 -75.24 27.63
CA ASP A 21 57.07 -74.33 27.37
C ASP A 21 57.40 -72.89 27.78
N THR A 22 56.94 -71.92 27.00
CA THR A 22 57.27 -70.49 27.19
C THR A 22 56.12 -69.71 27.82
N GLY A 23 56.33 -69.17 29.03
CA GLY A 23 55.39 -68.28 29.73
C GLY A 23 55.72 -66.78 29.61
N LEU A 24 54.73 -65.93 29.91
CA LEU A 24 54.81 -64.45 29.76
C LEU A 24 55.91 -63.77 30.61
N ARG A 25 56.40 -64.45 31.65
CA ARG A 25 57.68 -64.17 32.31
C ARG A 25 58.41 -65.51 32.46
N GLY A 26 59.63 -65.59 31.91
CA GLY A 26 60.47 -66.79 31.94
C GLY A 26 61.95 -66.43 31.87
N TYR A 27 62.81 -67.43 32.06
CA TYR A 27 64.25 -67.27 31.97
C TYR A 27 64.72 -67.01 30.54
N ASP A 28 65.83 -66.29 30.37
CA ASP A 28 66.46 -66.11 29.06
C ASP A 28 66.92 -67.46 28.50
N LYS A 29 66.27 -67.88 27.41
CA LYS A 29 66.56 -69.13 26.71
C LYS A 29 68.05 -69.29 26.39
N ARG A 30 68.76 -68.22 26.01
CA ARG A 30 70.20 -68.28 25.69
C ARG A 30 71.09 -68.54 26.92
N GLN A 31 70.64 -68.16 28.11
CA GLN A 31 71.33 -68.44 29.36
C GLN A 31 71.04 -69.86 29.84
N VAL A 32 69.78 -70.30 29.75
CA VAL A 32 69.37 -71.69 30.03
C VAL A 32 70.08 -72.68 29.11
N ASP A 33 70.07 -72.44 27.80
CA ASP A 33 70.74 -73.29 26.80
C ASP A 33 72.23 -73.49 27.13
N ARG A 34 72.96 -72.40 27.44
CA ARG A 34 74.39 -72.46 27.83
C ARG A 34 74.61 -73.22 29.15
N HIS A 35 73.72 -73.06 30.12
CA HIS A 35 73.84 -73.75 31.41
C HIS A 35 73.52 -75.25 31.29
N VAL A 36 72.55 -75.64 30.46
CA VAL A 36 72.27 -77.04 30.14
C VAL A 36 73.46 -77.68 29.43
N GLU A 37 74.06 -77.00 28.45
CA GLU A 37 75.28 -77.46 27.75
C GLU A 37 76.47 -77.63 28.72
N GLN A 38 76.66 -76.68 29.63
CA GLN A 38 77.66 -76.80 30.72
C GLN A 38 77.39 -78.02 31.60
N LEU A 39 76.16 -78.22 32.08
CA LEU A 39 75.78 -79.37 32.92
C LEU A 39 75.96 -80.71 32.17
N THR A 40 75.64 -80.77 30.87
CA THR A 40 75.87 -81.96 30.04
C THR A 40 77.37 -82.28 29.92
N SER A 41 78.23 -81.26 29.75
CA SER A 41 79.69 -81.46 29.73
C SER A 41 80.26 -81.93 31.09
N GLN A 42 79.70 -81.44 32.20
CA GLN A 42 80.10 -81.89 33.54
C GLN A 42 79.66 -83.34 33.79
N LEU A 43 78.45 -83.72 33.38
CA LEU A 43 77.94 -85.08 33.55
C LEU A 43 78.74 -86.10 32.73
N SER A 44 79.19 -85.76 31.51
CA SER A 44 80.05 -86.65 30.72
C SER A 44 81.46 -86.80 31.33
N THR A 45 82.07 -85.74 31.86
CA THR A 45 83.36 -85.86 32.58
C THR A 45 83.26 -86.73 33.84
N LEU A 46 82.22 -86.52 34.66
CA LEU A 46 81.97 -87.35 35.86
C LEU A 46 81.71 -88.82 35.50
N THR A 47 81.05 -89.10 34.38
CA THR A 47 80.85 -90.46 33.88
C THR A 47 82.19 -91.10 33.48
N ALA A 48 83.04 -90.37 32.75
CA ALA A 48 84.37 -90.86 32.39
C ALA A 48 85.28 -91.11 33.60
N ASP A 49 85.21 -90.27 34.64
CA ASP A 49 85.98 -90.46 35.87
C ASP A 49 85.47 -91.63 36.73
N ARG A 50 84.14 -91.82 36.81
CA ARG A 50 83.53 -93.02 37.40
C ARG A 50 84.04 -94.29 36.71
N ASP A 51 84.08 -94.29 35.38
CA ASP A 51 84.46 -95.49 34.61
C ASP A 51 85.95 -95.80 34.73
N ARG A 52 86.81 -94.77 34.81
CA ARG A 52 88.24 -94.90 35.18
C ARG A 52 88.40 -95.50 36.58
N ALA A 53 87.59 -95.08 37.55
CA ALA A 53 87.64 -95.61 38.91
C ALA A 53 87.20 -97.09 38.99
N HIS A 54 86.16 -97.47 38.24
CA HIS A 54 85.75 -98.88 38.13
C HIS A 54 86.80 -99.75 37.42
N GLY A 55 87.55 -99.21 36.47
CA GLY A 55 88.71 -99.89 35.87
C GLY A 55 89.75 -100.27 36.94
N LYS A 56 90.23 -99.29 37.71
CA LYS A 56 91.21 -99.49 38.79
C LYS A 56 90.75 -100.45 39.88
N LEU A 57 89.46 -100.44 40.23
CA LEU A 57 88.89 -101.40 41.19
C LEU A 57 88.95 -102.84 40.67
N ARG A 58 88.76 -103.06 39.36
CA ARG A 58 88.90 -104.40 38.75
C ARG A 58 90.37 -104.84 38.71
N GLU A 59 91.29 -103.95 38.37
CA GLU A 59 92.74 -104.22 38.36
C GLU A 59 93.23 -104.66 39.76
N LEU A 60 92.95 -103.86 40.80
CA LEU A 60 93.30 -104.19 42.19
C LEU A 60 92.67 -105.51 42.68
N THR A 61 91.48 -105.86 42.18
CA THR A 61 90.83 -107.14 42.49
C THR A 61 91.59 -108.32 41.87
N VAL A 62 92.20 -108.17 40.69
CA VAL A 62 93.05 -109.21 40.08
C VAL A 62 94.36 -109.37 40.86
N GLU A 63 95.03 -108.26 41.19
CA GLU A 63 96.28 -108.27 41.97
C GLU A 63 96.11 -108.95 43.34
N LEU A 64 95.03 -108.64 44.07
CA LEU A 64 94.77 -109.22 45.39
C LEU A 64 94.56 -110.75 45.33
N ASN A 65 93.89 -111.26 44.28
CA ASN A 65 93.77 -112.69 44.04
C ASN A 65 95.12 -113.35 43.72
N GLN A 66 96.00 -112.66 43.00
CA GLN A 66 97.34 -113.16 42.65
C GLN A 66 98.28 -113.20 43.86
N VAL A 67 98.24 -112.22 44.76
CA VAL A 67 99.00 -112.25 46.02
C VAL A 67 98.50 -113.37 46.93
N HIS A 68 97.19 -113.65 46.94
CA HIS A 68 96.63 -114.75 47.73
C HIS A 68 97.13 -116.13 47.28
N SER A 69 97.24 -116.38 45.97
CA SER A 69 97.77 -117.65 45.46
C SER A 69 99.26 -117.84 45.77
N GLN A 70 100.07 -116.79 45.66
CA GLN A 70 101.50 -116.81 46.03
C GLN A 70 101.69 -117.12 47.53
N LEU A 71 100.84 -116.58 48.41
CA LEU A 71 100.85 -116.92 49.83
C LEU A 71 100.54 -118.39 50.07
N THR A 72 99.58 -118.99 49.37
CA THR A 72 99.29 -120.42 49.51
C THR A 72 100.41 -121.32 48.97
N GLU A 73 101.13 -120.92 47.92
CA GLU A 73 102.26 -121.69 47.38
C GLU A 73 103.44 -121.73 48.36
N LEU A 74 103.78 -120.59 48.98
CA LEU A 74 104.86 -120.50 49.97
C LEU A 74 104.62 -121.36 51.22
N HIS A 75 103.36 -121.53 51.64
CA HIS A 75 103.00 -122.38 52.78
C HIS A 75 103.13 -123.89 52.51
N GLN A 76 103.30 -124.33 51.26
CA GLN A 76 103.35 -125.75 50.90
C GLN A 76 104.77 -126.35 50.81
N ARG A 77 105.82 -125.59 51.17
CA ARG A 77 107.23 -126.06 51.13
C ARG A 77 107.84 -126.25 52.53
N PRO A 78 107.76 -127.46 53.14
CA PRO A 78 108.60 -127.81 54.28
C PRO A 78 110.05 -128.07 53.82
N VAL A 79 111.03 -127.69 54.64
CA VAL A 79 112.46 -127.95 54.42
C VAL A 79 113.00 -128.80 55.57
N GLN A 80 113.71 -129.88 55.24
CA GLN A 80 114.47 -130.71 56.17
C GLN A 80 115.93 -130.78 55.71
N VAL A 81 116.87 -130.76 56.65
CA VAL A 81 118.31 -130.92 56.39
C VAL A 81 118.90 -131.77 57.52
N ASP A 82 119.27 -133.01 57.19
CA ASP A 82 120.00 -133.90 58.10
C ASP A 82 121.49 -133.51 58.19
N ARG A 83 122.08 -133.68 59.38
CA ARG A 83 123.46 -133.25 59.66
C ARG A 83 124.29 -134.41 60.22
N ALA A 84 124.78 -135.26 59.32
CA ALA A 84 125.56 -136.46 59.65
C ALA A 84 126.93 -136.13 60.27
N THR A 85 127.27 -136.80 61.38
CA THR A 85 128.55 -136.66 62.07
C THR A 85 129.53 -137.78 61.68
N PHE A 86 130.59 -137.46 60.96
CA PHE A 86 131.68 -138.39 60.65
C PHE A 86 132.72 -138.37 61.79
N ARG A 87 132.65 -139.38 62.66
CA ARG A 87 133.61 -139.62 63.75
C ARG A 87 134.29 -140.95 63.50
N ASP A 88 135.46 -140.89 62.87
CA ASP A 88 136.58 -141.86 62.83
C ASP A 88 137.36 -141.72 61.52
N LEU A 89 137.89 -140.52 61.28
CA LEU A 89 138.84 -140.21 60.20
C LEU A 89 140.06 -139.54 60.84
N GLY A 90 141.24 -140.14 60.68
CA GLY A 90 142.44 -139.81 61.46
C GLY A 90 143.03 -138.41 61.21
N PRO A 91 144.14 -138.06 61.88
CA PRO A 91 144.60 -136.67 62.09
C PRO A 91 144.89 -135.82 60.83
N MET A 92 144.95 -136.43 59.64
CA MET A 92 144.99 -135.67 58.39
C MET A 92 143.63 -135.06 58.02
N VAL A 93 142.52 -135.70 58.40
CA VAL A 93 141.18 -135.13 58.24
C VAL A 93 140.89 -134.07 59.29
N ASP A 94 141.42 -134.17 60.51
CA ASP A 94 141.41 -133.05 61.46
C ASP A 94 142.18 -131.83 60.90
N GLN A 95 143.31 -132.04 60.23
CA GLN A 95 144.02 -130.95 59.52
C GLN A 95 143.21 -130.40 58.35
N ILE A 96 142.55 -131.24 57.55
CA ILE A 96 141.68 -130.79 56.45
C ILE A 96 140.48 -130.01 57.00
N LEU A 97 139.85 -130.46 58.09
CA LEU A 97 138.73 -129.79 58.75
C LEU A 97 139.17 -128.46 59.37
N ALA A 98 140.29 -128.41 60.10
CA ALA A 98 140.80 -127.16 60.67
C ALA A 98 141.24 -126.16 59.58
N LEU A 99 141.78 -126.64 58.45
CA LEU A 99 142.14 -125.79 57.32
C LEU A 99 140.90 -125.33 56.53
N ALA A 100 139.89 -126.18 56.39
CA ALA A 100 138.59 -125.84 55.80
C ALA A 100 137.77 -124.90 56.71
N GLU A 101 137.84 -125.04 58.02
CA GLU A 101 137.25 -124.13 59.00
C GLU A 101 137.96 -122.77 58.99
N LYS A 102 139.29 -122.75 58.89
CA LYS A 102 140.06 -121.51 58.67
C LYS A 102 139.75 -120.85 57.32
N GLN A 103 139.53 -121.63 56.26
CA GLN A 103 139.07 -121.13 54.96
C GLN A 103 137.63 -120.62 55.03
N ALA A 104 136.73 -121.34 55.69
CA ALA A 104 135.35 -120.92 55.90
C ALA A 104 135.28 -119.62 56.71
N ALA A 105 136.06 -119.51 57.79
CA ALA A 105 136.20 -118.29 58.58
C ALA A 105 136.69 -117.12 57.71
N ALA A 106 137.71 -117.33 56.87
CA ALA A 106 138.19 -116.32 55.94
C ALA A 106 137.16 -115.94 54.85
N ILE A 107 136.36 -116.90 54.37
CA ILE A 107 135.25 -116.65 53.44
C ILE A 107 134.14 -115.86 54.14
N THR A 108 133.77 -116.20 55.38
CA THR A 108 132.75 -115.45 56.13
C THR A 108 133.23 -114.05 56.52
N ASP A 109 134.50 -113.86 56.85
CA ASP A 109 135.11 -112.56 57.18
C ASP A 109 135.23 -111.67 55.93
N THR A 110 135.66 -112.21 54.80
CA THR A 110 135.65 -111.46 53.52
C THR A 110 134.22 -111.19 53.02
N ALA A 111 133.27 -112.10 53.23
CA ALA A 111 131.87 -111.87 52.91
C ALA A 111 131.18 -110.86 53.85
N SER A 112 131.49 -110.86 55.15
CA SER A 112 130.94 -109.87 56.09
C SER A 112 131.51 -108.49 55.83
N ARG A 113 132.84 -108.37 55.64
CA ARG A 113 133.47 -107.11 55.20
C ARG A 113 132.82 -106.57 53.94
N ARG A 114 132.61 -107.41 52.92
CA ARG A 114 131.95 -106.99 51.67
C ARG A 114 130.47 -106.64 51.85
N ALA A 115 129.76 -107.33 52.73
CA ALA A 115 128.37 -106.99 53.06
C ALA A 115 128.28 -105.66 53.81
N ASP A 116 129.23 -105.36 54.70
CA ASP A 116 129.31 -104.12 55.46
C ASP A 116 129.81 -102.95 54.59
N GLU A 117 130.76 -103.19 53.68
CA GLU A 117 131.13 -102.26 52.59
C GLU A 117 129.88 -101.85 51.80
N LEU A 118 129.16 -102.83 51.22
CA LEU A 118 127.93 -102.60 50.46
C LEU A 118 126.81 -101.95 51.29
N ARG A 119 126.71 -102.24 52.59
CA ARG A 119 125.80 -101.53 53.51
C ARG A 119 126.18 -100.06 53.64
N THR A 120 127.45 -99.74 53.89
CA THR A 120 127.85 -98.33 53.98
C THR A 120 127.70 -97.60 52.65
N GLU A 121 127.85 -98.27 51.50
CA GLU A 121 127.58 -97.69 50.18
C GLU A 121 126.08 -97.44 49.97
N ALA A 122 125.22 -98.40 50.35
CA ALA A 122 123.77 -98.24 50.32
C ALA A 122 123.28 -97.14 51.28
N GLU A 123 123.87 -97.03 52.47
CA GLU A 123 123.57 -95.98 53.44
C GLU A 123 124.03 -94.60 52.96
N LYS A 124 125.25 -94.48 52.42
CA LYS A 124 125.75 -93.23 51.82
C LYS A 124 124.84 -92.78 50.68
N THR A 125 124.55 -93.65 49.71
CA THR A 125 123.71 -93.31 48.56
C THR A 125 122.27 -92.99 48.96
N LEU A 126 121.73 -93.62 50.01
CA LEU A 126 120.42 -93.30 50.59
C LEU A 126 120.41 -91.97 51.36
N VAL A 127 121.50 -91.61 52.05
CA VAL A 127 121.66 -90.29 52.67
C VAL A 127 121.78 -89.22 51.58
N GLU A 128 122.66 -89.38 50.60
CA GLU A 128 122.78 -88.44 49.47
C GLU A 128 121.46 -88.28 48.71
N ALA A 129 120.70 -89.36 48.50
CA ALA A 129 119.40 -89.30 47.84
C ALA A 129 118.37 -88.53 48.66
N ARG A 130 118.40 -88.65 49.99
CA ARG A 130 117.56 -87.85 50.91
C ARG A 130 117.97 -86.38 50.92
N GLU A 131 119.26 -86.07 50.98
CA GLU A 131 119.77 -84.68 50.92
C GLU A 131 119.40 -84.00 49.60
N ARG A 132 119.52 -84.72 48.46
CA ARG A 132 119.06 -84.24 47.14
C ARG A 132 117.54 -84.04 47.10
N ALA A 133 116.76 -84.96 47.69
CA ALA A 133 115.31 -84.82 47.79
C ALA A 133 114.91 -83.63 48.68
N GLU A 134 115.59 -83.40 49.80
CA GLU A 134 115.37 -82.24 50.66
C GLU A 134 115.76 -80.92 50.00
N SER A 135 116.87 -80.87 49.27
CA SER A 135 117.27 -79.68 48.50
C SER A 135 116.23 -79.34 47.43
N THR A 136 115.88 -80.32 46.58
CA THR A 136 114.88 -80.11 45.52
C THR A 136 113.49 -79.80 46.07
N LEU A 137 113.09 -80.36 47.22
CA LEU A 137 111.85 -79.96 47.89
C LEU A 137 111.92 -78.51 48.42
N ARG A 138 113.03 -78.10 49.04
CA ARG A 138 113.25 -76.70 49.49
C ARG A 138 113.17 -75.73 48.30
N GLU A 139 113.93 -75.99 47.24
CA GLU A 139 113.94 -75.21 46.00
C GLU A 139 112.54 -75.11 45.36
N LEU A 140 111.79 -76.22 45.31
CA LEU A 140 110.42 -76.22 44.79
C LEU A 140 109.44 -75.46 45.70
N THR A 141 109.60 -75.54 47.02
CA THR A 141 108.78 -74.72 47.94
C THR A 141 109.09 -73.23 47.84
N GLU A 142 110.35 -72.86 47.69
CA GLU A 142 110.79 -71.47 47.52
C GLU A 142 110.30 -70.89 46.19
N GLN A 143 110.40 -71.64 45.08
CA GLN A 143 109.80 -71.27 43.80
C GLN A 143 108.27 -71.17 43.88
N ALA A 144 107.62 -72.01 44.69
CA ALA A 144 106.17 -71.96 44.88
C ALA A 144 105.71 -70.76 45.73
N THR A 145 106.48 -70.34 46.74
CA THR A 145 106.22 -69.11 47.50
C THR A 145 106.54 -67.86 46.67
N ALA A 146 107.66 -67.84 45.95
CA ALA A 146 108.03 -66.72 45.07
C ALA A 146 106.95 -66.45 44.00
N ARG A 147 106.49 -67.49 43.30
CA ARG A 147 105.40 -67.36 42.31
C ARG A 147 104.07 -66.90 42.93
N ARG A 148 103.77 -67.30 44.17
CA ARG A 148 102.58 -66.81 44.89
C ARG A 148 102.70 -65.32 45.19
N GLU A 149 103.84 -64.88 45.73
CA GLU A 149 104.09 -63.46 45.97
C GLU A 149 104.09 -62.63 44.68
N GLU A 150 104.66 -63.12 43.58
CA GLU A 150 104.59 -62.49 42.26
C GLU A 150 103.15 -62.35 41.77
N HIS A 151 102.33 -63.39 41.91
CA HIS A 151 100.91 -63.35 41.58
C HIS A 151 100.14 -62.38 42.48
N ASP A 152 100.33 -62.43 43.80
CA ASP A 152 99.63 -61.58 44.76
C ASP A 152 99.98 -60.09 44.54
N ARG A 153 101.27 -59.77 44.30
CA ARG A 153 101.71 -58.42 43.91
C ARG A 153 101.05 -57.97 42.60
N ALA A 154 101.06 -58.82 41.57
CA ALA A 154 100.42 -58.50 40.29
C ALA A 154 98.88 -58.37 40.41
N HIS A 155 98.23 -59.11 41.30
CA HIS A 155 96.80 -58.98 41.60
C HIS A 155 96.50 -57.69 42.37
N GLU A 156 97.34 -57.30 43.33
CA GLU A 156 97.24 -56.01 44.01
C GLU A 156 97.45 -54.83 43.05
N GLU A 157 98.45 -54.88 42.17
CA GLU A 157 98.72 -53.84 41.17
C GLU A 157 97.54 -53.68 40.22
N ARG A 158 97.03 -54.79 39.65
CA ARG A 158 95.82 -54.78 38.81
C ARG A 158 94.61 -54.23 39.54
N ARG A 159 94.43 -54.56 40.83
CA ARG A 159 93.35 -54.01 41.67
C ARG A 159 93.52 -52.51 41.93
N LYS A 160 94.74 -52.05 42.24
CA LYS A 160 95.06 -50.63 42.46
C LYS A 160 94.84 -49.82 41.19
N ALA A 161 95.29 -50.32 40.04
CA ALA A 161 95.04 -49.72 38.72
C ALA A 161 93.54 -49.66 38.40
N ALA A 162 92.82 -50.78 38.49
CA ALA A 162 91.37 -50.81 38.24
C ALA A 162 90.58 -49.89 39.19
N GLN A 163 91.01 -49.74 40.43
CA GLN A 163 90.40 -48.81 41.39
C GLN A 163 90.70 -47.34 41.03
N ALA A 164 91.90 -47.03 40.53
CA ALA A 164 92.25 -45.69 40.03
C ALA A 164 91.42 -45.33 38.79
N GLU A 165 91.35 -46.21 37.78
CA GLU A 165 90.51 -46.05 36.58
C GLU A 165 89.05 -45.80 36.97
N LEU A 166 88.49 -46.59 37.90
CA LEU A 166 87.13 -46.39 38.40
C LEU A 166 86.94 -45.05 39.14
N THR A 167 87.98 -44.47 39.74
CA THR A 167 87.90 -43.11 40.30
C THR A 167 87.98 -42.01 39.24
N GLU A 168 88.76 -42.15 38.17
CA GLU A 168 88.79 -41.17 37.08
C GLU A 168 87.53 -41.24 36.21
N ILE A 169 86.99 -42.43 35.94
CA ILE A 169 85.68 -42.62 35.28
C ILE A 169 84.56 -41.97 36.11
N ARG A 170 84.61 -42.04 37.44
CA ARG A 170 83.65 -41.33 38.31
C ARG A 170 83.84 -39.82 38.25
N LYS A 171 85.05 -39.30 38.46
CA LYS A 171 85.34 -37.85 38.37
C LYS A 171 84.92 -37.25 37.03
N THR A 172 85.16 -37.96 35.92
CA THR A 172 84.75 -37.50 34.58
C THR A 172 83.24 -37.60 34.38
N GLY A 173 82.57 -38.64 34.88
CA GLY A 173 81.11 -38.73 34.91
C GLY A 173 80.45 -37.62 35.73
N ASP A 174 80.91 -37.40 36.97
CA ASP A 174 80.43 -36.36 37.88
C ASP A 174 80.64 -34.95 37.27
N ARG A 175 81.79 -34.74 36.63
CA ARG A 175 82.08 -33.50 35.87
C ARG A 175 81.13 -33.30 34.71
N LEU A 176 80.91 -34.33 33.87
CA LEU A 176 80.00 -34.24 32.72
C LEU A 176 78.55 -34.02 33.16
N LEU A 177 78.12 -34.61 34.29
CA LEU A 177 76.81 -34.34 34.89
C LEU A 177 76.70 -32.90 35.37
N SER A 178 77.72 -32.36 36.04
CA SER A 178 77.77 -30.97 36.51
C SER A 178 77.79 -29.97 35.34
N GLU A 179 78.60 -30.21 34.31
CA GLU A 179 78.66 -29.38 33.10
C GLU A 179 77.33 -29.44 32.31
N SER A 180 76.68 -30.60 32.25
CA SER A 180 75.36 -30.78 31.62
C SER A 180 74.24 -30.07 32.40
N GLN A 181 74.23 -30.19 33.73
CA GLN A 181 73.29 -29.48 34.60
C GLN A 181 73.44 -27.96 34.45
N ALA A 182 74.68 -27.44 34.53
CA ALA A 182 74.95 -26.02 34.36
C ALA A 182 74.61 -25.51 32.95
N ALA A 183 74.77 -26.33 31.90
CA ALA A 183 74.32 -26.00 30.55
C ALA A 183 72.78 -25.99 30.43
N HIS A 184 72.10 -26.94 31.07
CA HIS A 184 70.64 -27.01 31.08
C HIS A 184 70.01 -25.84 31.85
N GLU A 185 70.58 -25.46 33.00
CA GLU A 185 70.14 -24.29 33.77
C GLU A 185 70.31 -22.99 32.98
N ARG A 186 71.44 -22.81 32.28
CA ARG A 186 71.63 -21.66 31.36
C ARG A 186 70.59 -21.67 30.25
N ALA A 187 70.37 -22.81 29.59
CA ALA A 187 69.36 -22.92 28.53
C ALA A 187 67.94 -22.61 29.04
N GLN A 188 67.59 -23.01 30.28
CA GLN A 188 66.33 -22.61 30.90
C GLN A 188 66.26 -21.10 31.20
N GLN A 189 67.35 -20.49 31.67
CA GLN A 189 67.40 -19.05 31.96
C GLN A 189 67.35 -18.21 30.69
N GLU A 190 68.04 -18.64 29.62
CA GLU A 190 67.99 -18.02 28.30
C GLU A 190 66.62 -18.18 27.65
N ALA A 191 65.99 -19.35 27.74
CA ALA A 191 64.62 -19.57 27.27
C ALA A 191 63.62 -18.64 27.99
N LYS A 192 63.64 -18.61 29.33
CA LYS A 192 62.78 -17.70 30.13
C LYS A 192 63.02 -16.23 29.77
N ARG A 193 64.28 -15.82 29.60
CA ARG A 193 64.62 -14.45 29.19
C ARG A 193 64.06 -14.11 27.80
N ILE A 194 64.10 -15.06 26.86
CA ILE A 194 63.54 -14.89 25.51
C ILE A 194 62.00 -14.85 25.58
N GLU A 195 61.37 -15.69 26.41
CA GLU A 195 59.93 -15.66 26.68
C GLU A 195 59.49 -14.31 27.29
N GLU A 196 60.20 -13.81 28.30
CA GLU A 196 59.96 -12.50 28.91
C GLU A 196 60.15 -11.35 27.90
N GLN A 197 61.23 -11.37 27.12
CA GLN A 197 61.50 -10.33 26.11
C GLN A 197 60.49 -10.35 24.96
N THR A 198 60.08 -11.53 24.50
CA THR A 198 59.07 -11.65 23.44
C THR A 198 57.67 -11.28 23.95
N ALA A 199 57.30 -11.64 25.18
CA ALA A 199 56.06 -11.18 25.81
C ALA A 199 56.02 -9.66 25.95
N GLN A 200 57.12 -9.03 26.43
CA GLN A 200 57.23 -7.58 26.52
C GLN A 200 57.12 -6.89 25.14
N HIS A 201 57.77 -7.44 24.12
CA HIS A 201 57.69 -6.90 22.75
C HIS A 201 56.29 -7.07 22.14
N VAL A 202 55.60 -8.18 22.39
CA VAL A 202 54.22 -8.40 21.93
C VAL A 202 53.26 -7.42 22.60
N GLU A 203 53.37 -7.20 23.91
CA GLU A 203 52.53 -6.22 24.62
C GLU A 203 52.87 -4.77 24.24
N GLN A 204 54.13 -4.45 23.92
CA GLN A 204 54.52 -3.13 23.37
C GLN A 204 53.88 -2.88 21.99
N VAL A 205 54.09 -3.78 21.03
CA VAL A 205 53.51 -3.66 19.68
C VAL A 205 51.98 -3.64 19.73
N ARG A 206 51.38 -4.39 20.66
CA ARG A 206 49.95 -4.37 20.91
C ARG A 206 49.47 -3.03 21.46
N ALA A 207 50.13 -2.48 22.48
CA ALA A 207 49.78 -1.18 23.05
C ALA A 207 49.95 -0.05 22.02
N GLU A 208 50.97 -0.10 21.18
CA GLU A 208 51.16 0.83 20.05
C GLU A 208 50.03 0.72 19.03
N ALA A 209 49.59 -0.50 18.66
CA ALA A 209 48.48 -0.71 17.74
C ALA A 209 47.11 -0.29 18.33
N GLU A 210 46.86 -0.57 19.60
CA GLU A 210 45.65 -0.14 20.33
C GLU A 210 45.63 1.40 20.50
N ALA A 211 46.78 2.03 20.75
CA ALA A 211 46.93 3.48 20.77
C ALA A 211 46.72 4.12 19.39
N PHE A 212 47.36 3.58 18.33
CA PHE A 212 47.22 4.07 16.96
C PHE A 212 45.78 3.97 16.45
N THR A 213 45.12 2.83 16.65
CA THR A 213 43.72 2.65 16.24
C THR A 213 42.75 3.53 17.03
N THR A 214 43.05 3.82 18.30
CA THR A 214 42.29 4.78 19.12
C THR A 214 42.50 6.22 18.64
N ALA A 215 43.74 6.62 18.34
CA ALA A 215 44.07 7.93 17.79
C ALA A 215 43.39 8.16 16.42
N ALA A 216 43.47 7.19 15.51
CA ALA A 216 42.82 7.24 14.20
C ALA A 216 41.29 7.34 14.31
N ARG A 217 40.66 6.59 15.21
CA ARG A 217 39.21 6.72 15.50
C ARG A 217 38.85 8.12 15.99
N ASN A 218 39.63 8.66 16.92
CA ASN A 218 39.41 10.00 17.47
C ASN A 218 39.58 11.09 16.41
N GLN A 219 40.59 10.97 15.54
CA GLN A 219 40.80 11.89 14.41
C GLN A 219 39.63 11.84 13.42
N ILE A 220 39.23 10.65 12.95
CA ILE A 220 38.09 10.47 12.04
C ILE A 220 36.80 11.04 12.67
N GLN A 221 36.60 10.87 13.98
CA GLN A 221 35.46 11.45 14.68
C GLN A 221 35.53 12.99 14.73
N GLN A 222 36.70 13.59 14.95
CA GLN A 222 36.89 15.05 14.94
C GLN A 222 36.68 15.64 13.53
N GLU A 223 37.24 15.01 12.50
CA GLU A 223 37.05 15.38 11.10
C GLU A 223 35.57 15.28 10.70
N MET A 224 34.89 14.19 11.06
CA MET A 224 33.46 14.01 10.79
C MET A 224 32.58 15.05 11.49
N GLN A 225 32.86 15.41 12.75
CA GLN A 225 32.11 16.46 13.45
C GLN A 225 32.40 17.84 12.85
N THR A 226 33.63 18.09 12.39
CA THR A 226 34.01 19.34 11.71
C THR A 226 33.27 19.47 10.38
N ALA A 227 33.35 18.45 9.52
CA ALA A 227 32.64 18.40 8.24
C ALA A 227 31.11 18.48 8.41
N ARG A 228 30.55 17.82 9.43
CA ARG A 228 29.12 17.96 9.77
C ARG A 228 28.75 19.39 10.15
N THR A 229 29.58 20.05 10.96
CA THR A 229 29.35 21.44 11.38
C THR A 229 29.45 22.40 10.20
N GLN A 230 30.43 22.20 9.31
CA GLN A 230 30.59 22.96 8.07
C GLN A 230 29.37 22.78 7.14
N ALA A 231 28.96 21.54 6.85
CA ALA A 231 27.78 21.26 6.04
C ALA A 231 26.47 21.83 6.64
N GLN A 232 26.34 21.87 7.97
CA GLN A 232 25.23 22.53 8.65
C GLN A 232 25.27 24.06 8.50
N GLN A 233 26.46 24.67 8.55
CA GLN A 233 26.64 26.11 8.30
C GLN A 233 26.37 26.49 6.85
N GLU A 234 26.87 25.70 5.89
CA GLU A 234 26.60 25.89 4.46
C GLU A 234 25.12 25.74 4.13
N LEU A 235 24.45 24.72 4.68
CA LEU A 235 23.00 24.54 4.52
C LEU A 235 22.21 25.72 5.12
N ALA A 236 22.58 26.20 6.30
CA ALA A 236 21.94 27.36 6.93
C ALA A 236 22.17 28.66 6.14
N GLN A 237 23.38 28.86 5.59
CA GLN A 237 23.70 29.99 4.71
C GLN A 237 22.90 29.92 3.39
N TRP A 238 22.76 28.73 2.80
CA TRP A 238 21.96 28.51 1.60
C TRP A 238 20.47 28.74 1.86
N GLN A 239 19.92 28.21 2.96
CA GLN A 239 18.54 28.47 3.39
C GLN A 239 18.29 29.96 3.58
N ALA A 240 19.14 30.66 4.35
CA ALA A 240 19.05 32.11 4.54
C ALA A 240 19.33 32.92 3.25
N GLY A 241 19.95 32.33 2.24
CA GLY A 241 20.07 32.89 0.88
C GLY A 241 18.75 32.79 0.11
N VAL A 242 18.19 31.58 0.02
CA VAL A 242 16.90 31.31 -0.64
C VAL A 242 15.75 32.06 0.01
N GLU A 243 15.72 32.17 1.35
CA GLU A 243 14.73 32.98 2.08
C GLU A 243 14.85 34.47 1.76
N ARG A 244 16.07 35.01 1.56
CA ARG A 244 16.25 36.39 1.10
C ARG A 244 15.79 36.56 -0.34
N GLU A 245 16.28 35.73 -1.28
CA GLU A 245 15.86 35.81 -2.68
C GLU A 245 14.34 35.67 -2.86
N THR A 246 13.69 34.79 -2.08
CA THR A 246 12.23 34.62 -2.18
C THR A 246 11.44 35.75 -1.53
N ASN A 247 11.94 36.36 -0.45
CA ASN A 247 11.33 37.56 0.13
C ASN A 247 11.58 38.81 -0.72
N GLU A 248 12.76 38.94 -1.35
CA GLU A 248 13.06 40.01 -2.32
C GLU A 248 12.15 39.92 -3.54
N ARG A 249 12.03 38.73 -4.17
CA ARG A 249 11.10 38.50 -5.30
C ARG A 249 9.63 38.68 -4.93
N ARG A 250 9.25 38.42 -3.67
CA ARG A 250 7.91 38.74 -3.15
C ARG A 250 7.71 40.24 -3.02
N ALA A 251 8.65 40.95 -2.40
CA ALA A 251 8.57 42.40 -2.23
C ALA A 251 8.50 43.13 -3.57
N THR A 252 9.27 42.70 -4.59
CA THR A 252 9.15 43.27 -5.95
C THR A 252 7.81 42.95 -6.59
N ALA A 253 7.32 41.71 -6.48
CA ALA A 253 6.01 41.33 -7.04
C ALA A 253 4.84 42.05 -6.34
N GLU A 254 4.93 42.27 -5.02
CA GLU A 254 3.97 43.08 -4.26
C GLU A 254 4.01 44.55 -4.70
N GLN A 255 5.21 45.11 -4.93
CA GLN A 255 5.39 46.44 -5.51
C GLN A 255 4.76 46.54 -6.91
N ASP A 256 5.13 45.64 -7.84
CA ASP A 256 4.57 45.57 -9.20
C ASP A 256 3.04 45.50 -9.18
N ILE A 257 2.46 44.68 -8.29
CA ILE A 257 1.01 44.54 -8.12
C ILE A 257 0.39 45.84 -7.59
N THR A 258 0.99 46.51 -6.60
CA THR A 258 0.48 47.80 -6.11
C THR A 258 0.60 48.93 -7.15
N GLU A 259 1.65 48.94 -7.97
CA GLU A 259 1.80 49.90 -9.06
C GLU A 259 0.77 49.66 -10.18
N GLN A 260 0.54 48.38 -10.56
CA GLN A 260 -0.50 48.01 -11.52
C GLN A 260 -1.91 48.35 -11.02
N HIS A 261 -2.22 48.11 -9.74
CA HIS A 261 -3.48 48.54 -9.14
C HIS A 261 -3.62 50.07 -9.15
N ALA A 262 -2.59 50.81 -8.72
CA ALA A 262 -2.61 52.28 -8.73
C ALA A 262 -2.71 52.86 -10.15
N ALA A 263 -2.16 52.19 -11.17
CA ALA A 263 -2.33 52.55 -12.57
C ALA A 263 -3.77 52.30 -13.04
N ALA A 264 -4.32 51.11 -12.80
CA ALA A 264 -5.69 50.76 -13.15
C ALA A 264 -6.74 51.65 -12.46
N GLU A 265 -6.52 52.01 -11.18
CA GLU A 265 -7.38 52.97 -10.47
C GLU A 265 -7.35 54.36 -11.11
N ARG A 266 -6.19 54.84 -11.57
CA ARG A 266 -6.06 56.12 -12.31
C ARG A 266 -6.75 56.04 -13.67
N GLU A 267 -6.63 54.94 -14.40
CA GLU A 267 -7.31 54.73 -15.68
C GLU A 267 -8.84 54.70 -15.51
N VAL A 268 -9.34 53.95 -14.51
CA VAL A 268 -10.78 53.91 -14.21
C VAL A 268 -11.29 55.26 -13.71
N ALA A 269 -10.51 56.00 -12.93
CA ALA A 269 -10.86 57.37 -12.52
C ALA A 269 -10.89 58.34 -13.71
N ALA A 270 -9.94 58.25 -14.64
CA ALA A 270 -9.91 59.06 -15.86
C ALA A 270 -11.08 58.72 -16.80
N GLN A 271 -11.40 57.43 -16.98
CA GLN A 271 -12.57 56.98 -17.76
C GLN A 271 -13.88 57.46 -17.14
N ARG A 272 -14.02 57.42 -15.80
CA ARG A 272 -15.17 57.98 -15.09
C ARG A 272 -15.28 59.49 -15.27
N ALA A 273 -14.19 60.23 -15.10
CA ALA A 273 -14.18 61.68 -15.30
C ALA A 273 -14.52 62.08 -16.74
N ALA A 274 -14.05 61.32 -17.74
CA ALA A 274 -14.42 61.51 -19.14
C ALA A 274 -15.91 61.22 -19.38
N ALA A 275 -16.43 60.09 -18.88
CA ALA A 275 -17.85 59.74 -18.99
C ALA A 275 -18.76 60.74 -18.25
N GLU A 276 -18.34 61.27 -17.10
CA GLU A 276 -19.05 62.33 -16.37
C GLU A 276 -19.06 63.66 -17.16
N GLN A 277 -17.97 63.97 -17.89
CA GLN A 277 -17.93 65.12 -18.81
C GLN A 277 -18.84 64.91 -20.03
N GLU A 278 -18.84 63.72 -20.66
CA GLU A 278 -19.72 63.38 -21.79
C GLU A 278 -21.20 63.37 -21.39
N ILE A 279 -21.53 62.81 -20.22
CA ILE A 279 -22.89 62.89 -19.65
C ILE A 279 -23.24 64.35 -19.35
N GLY A 280 -22.30 65.15 -18.85
CA GLY A 280 -22.46 66.59 -18.63
C GLY A 280 -22.78 67.35 -19.92
N THR A 281 -22.01 67.16 -20.99
CA THR A 281 -22.26 67.81 -22.29
C THR A 281 -23.59 67.34 -22.87
N LEU A 282 -23.88 66.04 -22.91
CA LEU A 282 -25.16 65.50 -23.38
C LEU A 282 -26.36 66.04 -22.58
N ILE A 283 -26.24 66.23 -21.26
CA ILE A 283 -27.28 66.87 -20.45
C ILE A 283 -27.45 68.35 -20.86
N THR A 284 -26.37 69.10 -21.08
CA THR A 284 -26.50 70.50 -21.53
C THR A 284 -27.05 70.61 -22.95
N GLU A 285 -26.70 69.70 -23.86
CA GLU A 285 -27.26 69.63 -25.22
C GLU A 285 -28.74 69.25 -25.19
N ALA A 286 -29.13 68.26 -24.38
CA ALA A 286 -30.52 67.89 -24.18
C ALA A 286 -31.35 69.01 -23.55
N GLN A 287 -30.78 69.77 -22.59
CA GLN A 287 -31.40 70.98 -22.03
C GLN A 287 -31.56 72.08 -23.07
N GLN A 288 -30.54 72.36 -23.90
CA GLN A 288 -30.63 73.33 -25.00
C GLN A 288 -31.64 72.89 -26.06
N TYR A 289 -31.71 71.61 -26.39
CA TYR A 289 -32.68 71.06 -27.32
C TYR A 289 -34.11 71.15 -26.76
N ALA A 290 -34.33 70.77 -25.50
CA ALA A 290 -35.60 70.93 -24.82
C ALA A 290 -36.03 72.40 -24.70
N ALA A 291 -35.08 73.32 -24.50
CA ALA A 291 -35.34 74.77 -24.52
C ALA A 291 -35.77 75.26 -25.91
N LYS A 292 -35.09 74.84 -26.99
CA LYS A 292 -35.48 75.14 -28.38
C LYS A 292 -36.85 74.56 -28.73
N VAL A 293 -37.14 73.32 -28.32
CA VAL A 293 -38.45 72.68 -28.54
C VAL A 293 -39.55 73.39 -27.75
N ARG A 294 -39.29 73.82 -26.50
CA ARG A 294 -40.22 74.67 -25.74
C ARG A 294 -40.45 76.01 -26.44
N GLN A 295 -39.38 76.71 -26.85
CA GLN A 295 -39.51 77.98 -27.56
C GLN A 295 -40.36 77.82 -28.84
N HIS A 296 -40.12 76.81 -29.66
CA HIS A 296 -40.95 76.56 -30.85
C HIS A 296 -42.40 76.15 -30.50
N ALA A 297 -42.62 75.42 -29.40
CA ALA A 297 -43.97 75.11 -28.92
C ALA A 297 -44.70 76.36 -28.40
N ASP A 298 -43.99 77.26 -27.72
CA ASP A 298 -44.51 78.55 -27.24
C ASP A 298 -44.79 79.51 -28.41
N GLU A 299 -43.94 79.53 -29.45
CA GLU A 299 -44.16 80.25 -30.72
C GLU A 299 -45.39 79.70 -31.47
N GLN A 300 -45.56 78.37 -31.53
CA GLN A 300 -46.76 77.74 -32.12
C GLN A 300 -48.01 77.97 -31.26
N ALA A 301 -47.89 77.98 -29.93
CA ALA A 301 -48.99 78.31 -29.04
C ALA A 301 -49.41 79.80 -29.16
N ALA A 302 -48.45 80.72 -29.26
CA ALA A 302 -48.70 82.15 -29.43
C ALA A 302 -49.35 82.45 -30.80
N THR A 303 -48.83 81.86 -31.89
CA THR A 303 -49.45 82.01 -33.23
C THR A 303 -50.82 81.33 -33.29
N GLY A 304 -51.01 80.17 -32.65
CA GLY A 304 -52.31 79.53 -32.48
C GLY A 304 -53.30 80.38 -31.68
N GLN A 305 -52.87 81.03 -30.60
CA GLN A 305 -53.68 81.97 -29.82
C GLN A 305 -54.04 83.24 -30.61
N GLN A 306 -53.12 83.77 -31.42
CA GLN A 306 -53.42 84.88 -32.35
C GLN A 306 -54.48 84.48 -33.37
N GLN A 307 -54.34 83.31 -34.02
CA GLN A 307 -55.34 82.77 -34.94
C GLN A 307 -56.69 82.54 -34.25
N LEU A 308 -56.70 81.96 -33.05
CA LEU A 308 -57.92 81.77 -32.25
C LEU A 308 -58.59 83.11 -31.93
N THR A 309 -57.81 84.15 -31.62
CA THR A 309 -58.32 85.50 -31.32
C THR A 309 -58.96 86.14 -32.55
N LEU A 310 -58.31 86.04 -33.72
CA LEU A 310 -58.87 86.49 -35.01
C LEU A 310 -60.17 85.74 -35.37
N VAL A 311 -60.20 84.42 -35.18
CA VAL A 311 -61.41 83.60 -35.39
C VAL A 311 -62.52 83.98 -34.40
N GLN A 312 -62.20 84.25 -33.13
CA GLN A 312 -63.17 84.73 -32.15
C GLN A 312 -63.71 86.12 -32.49
N GLN A 313 -62.89 87.03 -33.02
CA GLN A 313 -63.33 88.35 -33.51
C GLN A 313 -64.29 88.17 -34.69
N GLY A 314 -63.92 87.41 -35.73
CA GLY A 314 -64.80 87.12 -36.86
C GLY A 314 -66.10 86.38 -36.49
N ILE A 315 -66.09 85.55 -35.42
CA ILE A 315 -67.31 84.95 -34.86
C ILE A 315 -68.18 85.99 -34.15
N ARG A 316 -67.59 86.96 -33.43
CA ARG A 316 -68.36 88.07 -32.80
C ARG A 316 -69.00 88.96 -33.85
N GLU A 317 -68.25 89.35 -34.88
CA GLU A 317 -68.74 90.14 -36.02
C GLU A 317 -69.89 89.43 -36.75
N ARG A 318 -69.72 88.14 -37.09
CA ARG A 318 -70.77 87.33 -37.72
C ARG A 318 -72.00 87.15 -36.83
N ARG A 319 -71.83 87.06 -35.50
CA ARG A 319 -72.96 87.05 -34.54
C ARG A 319 -73.68 88.39 -34.49
N GLN A 320 -72.96 89.51 -34.51
CA GLN A 320 -73.56 90.85 -34.55
C GLN A 320 -74.35 91.06 -35.85
N ALA A 321 -73.78 90.68 -37.00
CA ALA A 321 -74.48 90.70 -38.29
C ALA A 321 -75.72 89.79 -38.31
N LEU A 322 -75.65 88.59 -37.71
CA LEU A 322 -76.81 87.71 -37.54
C LEU A 322 -77.90 88.36 -36.67
N THR A 323 -77.56 89.00 -35.55
CA THR A 323 -78.56 89.70 -34.73
C THR A 323 -79.18 90.90 -35.44
N GLN A 324 -78.41 91.62 -36.27
CA GLN A 324 -78.94 92.70 -37.11
C GLN A 324 -79.95 92.17 -38.13
N LEU A 325 -79.57 91.14 -38.90
CA LEU A 325 -80.45 90.46 -39.86
C LEU A 325 -81.71 89.86 -39.19
N GLN A 326 -81.61 89.37 -37.95
CA GLN A 326 -82.78 88.93 -37.18
C GLN A 326 -83.70 90.10 -36.83
N THR A 327 -83.17 91.24 -36.37
CA THR A 327 -84.02 92.43 -36.11
C THR A 327 -84.65 93.02 -37.36
N GLU A 328 -83.97 92.96 -38.51
CA GLU A 328 -84.53 93.37 -39.81
C GLU A 328 -85.64 92.41 -40.27
N LEU A 329 -85.44 91.10 -40.10
CA LEU A 329 -86.44 90.07 -40.40
C LEU A 329 -87.70 90.22 -39.52
N ASP A 330 -87.53 90.43 -38.22
CA ASP A 330 -88.64 90.64 -37.28
C ASP A 330 -89.41 91.92 -37.60
N ALA A 331 -88.71 93.02 -37.96
CA ALA A 331 -89.34 94.26 -38.40
C ALA A 331 -90.15 94.06 -39.70
N ALA A 332 -89.61 93.34 -40.68
CA ALA A 332 -90.31 93.01 -41.92
C ALA A 332 -91.54 92.12 -41.68
N GLN A 333 -91.45 91.13 -40.79
CA GLN A 333 -92.59 90.30 -40.39
C GLN A 333 -93.69 91.12 -39.69
N GLN A 334 -93.32 92.06 -38.81
CA GLN A 334 -94.28 92.95 -38.16
C GLN A 334 -94.97 93.90 -39.15
N GLN A 335 -94.27 94.40 -40.17
CA GLN A 335 -94.89 95.18 -41.25
C GLN A 335 -95.87 94.33 -42.08
N LEU A 336 -95.48 93.10 -42.46
CA LEU A 336 -96.35 92.18 -43.20
C LEU A 336 -97.62 91.82 -42.40
N ALA A 337 -97.52 91.70 -41.07
CA ALA A 337 -98.65 91.44 -40.19
C ALA A 337 -99.64 92.63 -40.14
N ARG A 338 -99.15 93.87 -40.16
CA ARG A 338 -100.02 95.08 -40.20
C ARG A 338 -100.80 95.17 -41.51
N VAL A 339 -100.12 95.03 -42.66
CA VAL A 339 -100.77 95.07 -43.98
C VAL A 339 -101.86 93.99 -44.12
N ARG A 340 -101.61 92.78 -43.58
CA ARG A 340 -102.62 91.70 -43.55
C ARG A 340 -103.82 92.02 -42.65
N ALA A 341 -103.61 92.69 -41.52
CA ALA A 341 -104.71 93.14 -40.66
C ALA A 341 -105.56 94.22 -41.35
N GLU A 342 -104.91 95.17 -42.03
CA GLU A 342 -105.57 96.25 -42.79
C GLU A 342 -106.40 95.71 -43.98
N GLN A 343 -105.88 94.72 -44.73
CA GLN A 343 -106.67 93.99 -45.73
C GLN A 343 -107.89 93.30 -45.11
N ALA A 344 -107.71 92.58 -44.00
CA ALA A 344 -108.79 91.85 -43.33
C ALA A 344 -109.88 92.76 -42.75
N THR A 345 -109.59 94.04 -42.50
CA THR A 345 -110.62 95.05 -42.20
C THR A 345 -111.35 95.52 -43.46
N ALA A 346 -110.64 95.85 -44.54
CA ALA A 346 -111.26 96.31 -45.79
C ALA A 346 -112.21 95.27 -46.42
N GLU A 347 -111.85 93.99 -46.40
CA GLU A 347 -112.68 92.88 -46.90
C GLU A 347 -114.01 92.74 -46.15
N ARG A 348 -114.05 93.10 -44.85
CA ARG A 348 -115.27 93.08 -44.02
C ARG A 348 -116.21 94.24 -44.35
N GLU A 349 -115.66 95.42 -44.66
CA GLU A 349 -116.45 96.58 -45.07
C GLU A 349 -117.06 96.38 -46.47
N ILE A 350 -116.29 95.78 -47.39
CA ILE A 350 -116.77 95.40 -48.74
C ILE A 350 -117.92 94.39 -48.65
N THR A 351 -117.77 93.34 -47.83
CA THR A 351 -118.81 92.29 -47.70
C THR A 351 -120.09 92.80 -47.04
N GLN A 352 -120.01 93.63 -45.99
CA GLN A 352 -121.20 94.30 -45.42
C GLN A 352 -121.90 95.23 -46.42
N SER A 353 -121.13 95.94 -47.26
CA SER A 353 -121.67 96.83 -48.29
C SER A 353 -122.41 96.05 -49.39
N GLN A 354 -121.92 94.86 -49.76
CA GLN A 354 -122.56 93.98 -50.74
C GLN A 354 -123.86 93.36 -50.20
N GLN A 355 -123.92 92.98 -48.93
CA GLN A 355 -125.13 92.41 -48.32
C GLN A 355 -126.32 93.38 -48.33
N ARG A 356 -126.10 94.64 -47.91
CA ARG A 356 -127.13 95.70 -47.93
C ARG A 356 -127.69 95.99 -49.34
N LEU A 357 -126.85 95.86 -50.37
CA LEU A 357 -127.27 95.99 -51.78
C LEU A 357 -128.05 94.77 -52.31
N GLY A 358 -127.91 93.60 -51.67
CA GLY A 358 -128.72 92.41 -51.96
C GLY A 358 -130.14 92.52 -51.39
N GLU A 359 -130.25 92.93 -50.13
CA GLU A 359 -131.53 93.07 -49.39
C GLU A 359 -132.46 94.07 -50.08
N LEU A 360 -131.98 95.30 -50.34
CA LEU A 360 -132.72 96.35 -51.06
C LEU A 360 -133.20 95.92 -52.46
N ARG A 361 -132.49 95.01 -53.13
CA ARG A 361 -132.91 94.49 -54.45
C ARG A 361 -134.03 93.46 -54.34
N GLN A 362 -134.09 92.68 -53.26
CA GLN A 362 -135.15 91.70 -53.05
C GLN A 362 -136.46 92.36 -52.63
N GLU A 363 -136.42 93.39 -51.78
CA GLU A 363 -137.61 94.15 -51.37
C GLU A 363 -138.31 94.82 -52.56
N ILE A 364 -137.56 95.43 -53.48
CA ILE A 364 -138.10 96.03 -54.71
C ILE A 364 -138.78 94.97 -55.60
N GLY A 365 -138.21 93.75 -55.69
CA GLY A 365 -138.79 92.68 -56.50
C GLY A 365 -140.16 92.20 -56.01
N VAL A 366 -140.36 92.14 -54.69
CA VAL A 366 -141.62 91.67 -54.07
C VAL A 366 -142.78 92.64 -54.33
N GLU A 367 -142.55 93.95 -54.32
CA GLU A 367 -143.61 94.94 -54.56
C GLU A 367 -143.99 95.09 -56.05
N VAL A 368 -143.08 94.80 -56.99
CA VAL A 368 -143.42 94.75 -58.42
C VAL A 368 -144.41 93.62 -58.70
N GLU A 369 -144.18 92.40 -58.19
CA GLU A 369 -145.15 91.29 -58.34
C GLU A 369 -146.51 91.60 -57.71
N ARG A 370 -146.55 92.30 -56.57
CA ARG A 370 -147.80 92.70 -55.91
C ARG A 370 -148.64 93.62 -56.79
N LEU A 371 -148.02 94.60 -57.45
CA LEU A 371 -148.69 95.52 -58.35
C LEU A 371 -149.20 94.85 -59.64
N GLU A 372 -148.44 93.92 -60.23
CA GLU A 372 -148.89 93.21 -61.44
C GLU A 372 -150.06 92.27 -61.16
N LYS A 373 -150.02 91.53 -60.03
CA LYS A 373 -151.12 90.64 -59.60
C LYS A 373 -152.41 91.40 -59.29
N ALA A 374 -152.31 92.62 -58.75
CA ALA A 374 -153.46 93.51 -58.57
C ALA A 374 -154.03 94.02 -59.93
N ARG A 375 -153.17 94.27 -60.93
CA ARG A 375 -153.57 94.79 -62.24
C ARG A 375 -154.28 93.75 -63.11
N GLN A 376 -153.81 92.50 -63.11
CA GLN A 376 -154.46 91.43 -63.87
C GLN A 376 -155.86 91.09 -63.35
N ALA A 377 -156.12 91.30 -62.04
CA ALA A 377 -157.44 91.10 -61.46
C ALA A 377 -158.50 92.06 -62.04
N SER A 378 -158.19 93.35 -62.21
CA SER A 378 -159.18 94.34 -62.67
C SER A 378 -159.60 94.13 -64.13
N GLU A 379 -158.67 93.76 -65.02
CA GLU A 379 -158.98 93.48 -66.43
C GLU A 379 -159.91 92.26 -66.62
N SER A 380 -159.91 91.30 -65.70
CA SER A 380 -160.81 90.14 -65.75
C SER A 380 -162.27 90.53 -65.47
N VAL A 381 -162.49 91.45 -64.53
CA VAL A 381 -163.82 91.95 -64.14
C VAL A 381 -164.45 92.79 -65.26
N GLU A 382 -163.65 93.62 -65.95
CA GLU A 382 -164.16 94.48 -67.03
C GLU A 382 -164.69 93.68 -68.24
N ARG A 383 -164.13 92.49 -68.48
CA ARG A 383 -164.57 91.60 -69.58
C ARG A 383 -165.93 90.96 -69.28
N HIS A 384 -166.16 90.48 -68.05
CA HIS A 384 -167.48 89.99 -67.63
C HIS A 384 -168.57 91.10 -67.63
N ALA A 385 -168.22 92.36 -67.34
CA ALA A 385 -169.18 93.47 -67.37
C ALA A 385 -169.79 93.73 -68.76
N LYS A 386 -169.03 93.52 -69.85
CA LYS A 386 -169.54 93.68 -71.22
C LYS A 386 -170.43 92.51 -71.66
N GLU A 387 -170.14 91.30 -71.21
CA GLU A 387 -170.90 90.10 -71.57
C GLU A 387 -172.32 90.12 -70.98
N VAL A 388 -172.48 90.59 -69.73
CA VAL A 388 -173.79 90.85 -69.10
C VAL A 388 -174.63 91.86 -69.90
N ARG A 389 -173.99 92.90 -70.46
CA ARG A 389 -174.66 93.93 -71.27
C ARG A 389 -175.27 93.38 -72.58
N SER A 390 -174.89 92.18 -73.01
CA SER A 390 -175.47 91.50 -74.18
C SER A 390 -176.78 90.73 -73.91
N ARG A 391 -177.16 90.55 -72.63
CA ARG A 391 -178.38 89.82 -72.22
C ARG A 391 -179.52 90.73 -71.80
N VAL A 392 -179.26 91.73 -70.94
CA VAL A 392 -180.32 92.56 -70.31
C VAL A 392 -181.21 93.30 -71.33
N GLN A 393 -180.69 93.67 -72.50
CA GLN A 393 -181.47 94.35 -73.54
C GLN A 393 -182.10 93.43 -74.60
N ARG A 394 -182.15 92.11 -74.37
CA ARG A 394 -183.00 91.16 -75.12
C ARG A 394 -184.30 90.79 -74.41
N GLU A 395 -184.42 91.04 -73.11
CA GLU A 395 -185.65 90.79 -72.34
C GLU A 395 -186.71 91.90 -72.50
N ALA A 396 -186.39 93.01 -73.19
CA ALA A 396 -187.32 94.08 -73.50
C ALA A 396 -188.39 93.72 -74.58
N LYS A 397 -188.36 92.51 -75.16
CA LYS A 397 -189.17 92.14 -76.34
C LYS A 397 -190.70 92.05 -76.12
N ARG A 398 -191.22 92.00 -74.88
CA ARG A 398 -192.63 91.58 -74.62
C ARG A 398 -193.61 92.66 -74.10
N VAL A 399 -193.23 93.93 -73.95
CA VAL A 399 -194.06 94.90 -73.18
C VAL A 399 -194.67 96.05 -74.02
N ALA A 400 -194.22 96.29 -75.27
CA ALA A 400 -194.59 97.50 -76.02
C ALA A 400 -195.48 97.32 -77.27
N ASP A 401 -195.71 96.11 -77.79
CA ASP A 401 -196.62 95.91 -78.95
C ASP A 401 -198.11 96.15 -78.61
N LEU A 402 -198.45 96.34 -77.33
CA LEU A 402 -199.77 96.84 -76.90
C LEU A 402 -199.85 98.38 -76.91
N ALA A 403 -198.77 99.08 -77.29
CA ALA A 403 -198.71 100.52 -77.55
C ALA A 403 -198.68 100.82 -79.06
N ALA A 404 -199.65 100.24 -79.78
CA ALA A 404 -200.03 100.51 -81.17
C ALA A 404 -199.02 100.09 -82.26
N ALA A 405 -199.40 99.37 -83.33
CA ALA A 405 -200.72 98.91 -83.77
C ALA A 405 -201.26 99.81 -84.90
N ALA A 406 -201.46 101.08 -84.56
CA ALA A 406 -201.75 102.21 -85.44
C ALA A 406 -201.32 103.49 -84.69
N VAL A 407 -200.20 104.14 -85.00
CA VAL A 407 -199.39 104.15 -86.24
C VAL A 407 -197.90 104.15 -85.86
N MET A 408 -196.98 103.34 -86.41
CA MET A 408 -197.05 102.30 -87.47
C MET A 408 -197.01 100.87 -86.86
N ALA A 409 -196.71 99.82 -87.65
CA ALA A 409 -196.60 98.43 -87.16
C ALA A 409 -195.83 97.47 -88.10
N ALA A 410 -195.54 96.27 -87.56
CA ALA A 410 -195.41 94.96 -88.21
C ALA A 410 -194.13 94.57 -89.01
N ALA A 411 -193.34 93.64 -88.46
CA ALA A 411 -192.90 92.38 -89.13
C ALA A 411 -192.17 91.35 -88.21
N ALA A 412 -192.88 90.27 -87.84
CA ALA A 412 -192.42 88.86 -87.60
C ALA A 412 -191.29 88.44 -86.60
N GLY A 413 -191.57 87.41 -85.76
CA GLY A 413 -190.61 86.37 -85.30
C GLY A 413 -190.64 85.90 -83.82
N GLY A 414 -190.96 84.61 -83.54
CA GLY A 414 -190.86 83.91 -82.22
C GLY A 414 -189.45 83.33 -81.91
N GLY A 415 -189.16 82.39 -80.98
CA GLY A 415 -189.84 81.62 -79.88
C GLY A 415 -188.73 81.15 -78.86
N GLU A 416 -188.92 80.68 -77.61
CA GLU A 416 -189.56 79.44 -77.06
C GLU A 416 -188.90 78.12 -77.55
N THR A 417 -188.63 77.02 -76.79
CA THR A 417 -188.83 76.53 -75.38
C THR A 417 -187.47 76.33 -74.63
N ALA A 418 -187.24 75.85 -73.39
CA ALA A 418 -187.98 75.30 -72.20
C ALA A 418 -187.86 73.77 -71.84
N GLU A 419 -187.70 73.48 -70.52
CA GLU A 419 -187.85 72.23 -69.70
C GLU A 419 -186.87 71.00 -69.71
N TYR A 420 -186.32 70.66 -68.51
CA TYR A 420 -185.90 69.32 -67.94
C TYR A 420 -184.87 68.39 -68.70
N PRO A 421 -184.33 67.26 -68.15
CA PRO A 421 -184.24 66.70 -66.76
C PRO A 421 -182.84 66.15 -66.28
N MET A 422 -182.76 65.77 -64.98
CA MET A 422 -182.05 64.62 -64.32
C MET A 422 -180.59 64.12 -64.61
N VAL A 423 -179.81 63.89 -63.50
CA VAL A 423 -178.93 62.71 -63.15
C VAL A 423 -177.67 62.39 -64.02
N GLY A 424 -176.47 62.02 -63.50
CA GLY A 424 -175.99 61.79 -62.12
C GLY A 424 -174.50 61.30 -61.98
N ARG A 425 -174.20 60.71 -60.80
CA ARG A 425 -172.96 60.09 -60.18
C ARG A 425 -172.05 59.15 -61.05
N PRO A 426 -170.89 58.57 -60.57
CA PRO A 426 -170.23 58.57 -59.22
C PRO A 426 -168.65 58.65 -59.12
N GLY A 427 -168.11 58.80 -57.88
CA GLY A 427 -166.74 58.37 -57.46
C GLY A 427 -165.91 59.44 -56.68
N ALA A 428 -164.84 59.16 -55.89
CA ALA A 428 -164.31 57.92 -55.29
C ALA A 428 -163.50 58.22 -53.96
N GLU A 429 -162.38 57.53 -53.63
CA GLU A 429 -161.74 57.46 -52.28
C GLU A 429 -160.17 57.47 -52.19
N ARG A 430 -159.59 58.09 -51.12
CA ARG A 430 -158.46 57.67 -50.21
C ARG A 430 -157.01 57.29 -50.75
N PRO A 431 -155.95 56.99 -49.93
CA PRO A 431 -155.46 57.53 -48.61
C PRO A 431 -153.89 57.61 -48.33
N ALA A 432 -153.45 58.48 -47.38
CA ALA A 432 -152.43 58.26 -46.29
C ALA A 432 -150.86 58.15 -46.55
N PRO A 433 -149.92 57.74 -45.61
CA PRO A 433 -148.82 58.65 -45.11
C PRO A 433 -147.41 58.08 -44.62
N ARG A 434 -146.54 58.96 -44.04
CA ARG A 434 -145.43 58.78 -43.01
C ARG A 434 -143.97 58.28 -43.34
N HIS A 435 -143.03 58.60 -42.41
CA HIS A 435 -141.68 58.03 -42.09
C HIS A 435 -140.49 58.35 -43.05
N ALA A 436 -139.17 58.23 -42.72
CA ALA A 436 -138.38 58.34 -41.46
C ALA A 436 -136.81 58.32 -41.71
N GLU A 437 -136.02 58.58 -40.65
CA GLU A 437 -134.71 57.95 -40.28
C GLU A 437 -133.29 58.27 -40.87
N ARG A 438 -132.32 57.83 -40.03
CA ARG A 438 -130.82 57.72 -39.97
C ARG A 438 -130.17 56.85 -41.09
N PRO A 439 -128.86 56.38 -41.10
CA PRO A 439 -127.72 56.34 -40.12
C PRO A 439 -126.39 57.02 -40.58
N ALA A 440 -125.27 57.16 -39.82
CA ALA A 440 -124.27 56.24 -39.20
C ALA A 440 -123.31 55.54 -40.23
N GLU A 441 -122.09 55.01 -39.96
CA GLU A 441 -121.29 54.75 -38.73
C GLU A 441 -119.78 54.41 -39.05
N GLN A 442 -118.89 54.31 -38.03
CA GLN A 442 -117.58 53.56 -37.99
C GLN A 442 -116.40 53.95 -38.94
N ALA A 443 -115.11 53.55 -38.76
CA ALA A 443 -114.19 53.19 -37.65
C ALA A 443 -112.77 52.84 -38.26
N GLU A 444 -111.58 52.71 -37.62
CA GLU A 444 -111.06 53.01 -36.26
C GLU A 444 -109.54 53.40 -36.27
N LYS A 445 -108.60 52.44 -36.51
CA LYS A 445 -107.14 52.48 -36.15
C LYS A 445 -106.32 51.44 -36.99
N PRO A 446 -105.00 51.13 -36.80
CA PRO A 446 -103.99 51.47 -35.76
C PRO A 446 -102.63 51.97 -36.39
N ALA A 447 -101.40 51.92 -35.82
CA ALA A 447 -100.76 51.56 -34.54
C ALA A 447 -99.43 52.38 -34.45
N THR A 448 -99.09 53.16 -33.41
CA THR A 448 -98.48 52.78 -32.10
C THR A 448 -97.09 52.09 -32.20
N THR A 449 -95.96 52.71 -31.78
CA THR A 449 -95.38 52.71 -30.39
C THR A 449 -94.48 51.46 -30.15
N ASN A 450 -93.30 51.46 -29.50
CA ASN A 450 -92.66 52.38 -28.54
C ASN A 450 -91.10 52.25 -28.52
N ALA A 451 -90.47 53.04 -27.62
CA ALA A 451 -89.18 52.83 -26.94
C ALA A 451 -87.88 52.93 -27.77
#